data_AF-A0A378YRS6-F1
#
_entry.id   AF-A0A378YRS6-F1
#
_cell.length_a   1.000
_cell.length_b   1.000
_cell.length_c   1.000
_cell.angle_alpha   90.00
_cell.angle_beta   90.00
_cell.angle_gamma   90.00
#
_symmetry.space_group_name_H-M   'P 1'
#
loop_
_entity.id
_entity.type
_entity.pdbx_description
1 polymer ?
#
loop_
_entity_poly.entity_id
_entity_poly.type
_entity_poly.pdbx_seq_one_letter_code
_entity_poly.pdbx_strand_id
1 'polypeptide(L)'
;MTAVAVAVFLIAYALIASERVHKTTAALGGAAVVLALGVLDADDVFYSHETGVDWNVIFLLLGMMIIVGVLRQTGVFEYTAVWAAKRARGSALRVMILLTLITAFASAFLDNVTTVLLIAPVTLLVCERLEVPPAPFLIAEVLASNIGGAATLIGDPPNIIIGSRADLSFNDFLWNMAPIVLLVLLVLIALLPRLFRGSFEVDPERAADGWR
;
A
#
# COMPACT_ATOMS: atom_id res chain seq x y z
N MET A 1 15.72 -33.94 6.81
CA MET A 1 15.49 -32.59 7.36
C MET A 1 14.51 -31.76 6.52
N THR A 2 14.54 -31.88 5.18
CA THR A 2 13.63 -31.13 4.28
C THR A 2 12.14 -31.29 4.60
N ALA A 3 11.66 -32.51 4.88
CA ALA A 3 10.26 -32.74 5.25
C ALA A 3 9.85 -32.02 6.55
N VAL A 4 10.77 -31.91 7.51
CA VAL A 4 10.58 -31.17 8.76
C VAL A 4 10.52 -29.68 8.47
N ALA A 5 11.44 -29.16 7.65
CA ALA A 5 11.45 -27.75 7.23
C ALA A 5 10.13 -27.37 6.53
N VAL A 6 9.66 -28.21 5.60
CA VAL A 6 8.40 -28.02 4.88
C VAL A 6 7.21 -28.07 5.84
N ALA A 7 7.19 -29.01 6.79
CA ALA A 7 6.12 -29.09 7.78
C ALA A 7 6.06 -27.82 8.66
N VAL A 8 7.21 -27.36 9.16
CA VAL A 8 7.29 -26.13 9.97
C VAL A 8 6.84 -24.91 9.15
N PHE A 9 7.27 -24.82 7.89
CA PHE A 9 6.84 -23.77 6.97
C PHE A 9 5.32 -23.77 6.75
N LEU A 10 4.73 -24.94 6.45
CA LEU A 10 3.29 -25.06 6.22
C LEU A 10 2.48 -24.74 7.48
N ILE A 11 2.95 -25.14 8.66
CA ILE A 11 2.31 -24.82 9.95
C ILE A 11 2.40 -23.32 10.22
N ALA A 12 3.57 -22.71 10.08
CA ALA A 12 3.75 -21.27 10.29
C ALA A 12 2.88 -20.47 9.30
N TYR A 13 2.83 -20.88 8.04
CA TYR A 13 1.99 -20.26 7.03
C TYR A 13 0.50 -20.41 7.36
N ALA A 14 0.05 -21.59 7.78
CA ALA A 14 -1.33 -21.81 8.21
C ALA A 14 -1.69 -20.96 9.43
N LEU A 15 -0.78 -20.79 10.40
CA LEU A 15 -0.98 -19.92 11.56
C LEU A 15 -1.11 -18.45 11.14
N ILE A 16 -0.24 -17.98 10.25
CA ILE A 16 -0.30 -16.61 9.69
C ILE A 16 -1.62 -16.40 8.93
N ALA A 17 -2.00 -17.35 8.07
CA ALA A 17 -3.22 -17.28 7.26
C ALA A 17 -4.49 -17.39 8.10
N SER A 18 -4.46 -18.12 9.21
CA SER A 18 -5.60 -18.23 10.14
C SER A 18 -5.88 -16.95 10.93
N GLU A 19 -4.93 -16.02 10.96
CA GLU A 19 -4.94 -14.78 11.75
C GLU A 19 -5.25 -14.94 13.26
N ARG A 20 -5.25 -16.18 13.78
CA ARG A 20 -5.49 -16.48 15.20
C ARG A 20 -4.30 -16.12 16.10
N VAL A 21 -3.11 -16.03 15.50
CA VAL A 21 -1.85 -15.73 16.17
C VAL A 21 -1.21 -14.55 15.45
N HIS A 22 -0.52 -13.69 16.21
CA HIS A 22 0.18 -12.54 15.63
C HIS A 22 1.21 -13.01 14.60
N LYS A 23 1.22 -12.39 13.41
CA LYS A 23 2.07 -12.83 12.28
C LYS A 23 3.55 -12.93 12.66
N THR A 24 4.03 -11.96 13.46
CA THR A 24 5.39 -11.94 14.01
C THR A 24 5.70 -13.12 14.92
N THR A 25 4.78 -13.51 15.81
CA THR A 25 5.02 -14.63 16.73
C THR A 25 4.98 -15.96 16.01
N ALA A 26 4.10 -16.11 15.01
CA ALA A 26 4.07 -17.28 14.15
C ALA A 26 5.38 -17.43 13.34
N ALA A 27 5.88 -16.34 12.76
CA ALA A 27 7.13 -16.34 11.99
C ALA A 27 8.36 -16.64 12.87
N LEU A 28 8.52 -15.94 13.99
CA LEU A 28 9.64 -16.15 14.91
C LEU A 28 9.58 -17.53 15.60
N GLY A 29 8.39 -18.01 15.93
CA GLY A 29 8.19 -19.35 16.48
C GLY A 29 8.60 -20.44 15.48
N GLY A 30 8.22 -20.29 14.21
CA GLY A 30 8.67 -21.19 13.14
C GLY A 30 10.20 -21.19 13.00
N ALA A 31 10.82 -20.02 12.99
CA ALA A 31 12.29 -19.90 12.93
C ALA A 31 12.98 -20.56 14.14
N ALA A 32 12.44 -20.37 15.35
CA ALA A 32 12.97 -21.00 16.56
C ALA A 32 12.88 -22.53 16.52
N VAL A 33 11.81 -23.10 15.95
CA VAL A 33 11.66 -24.55 15.76
C VAL A 33 12.67 -25.09 14.74
N VAL A 34 12.89 -24.38 13.63
CA VAL A 34 13.89 -24.75 12.61
C VAL A 34 15.30 -24.81 13.22
N LEU A 35 15.65 -23.81 14.05
CA LEU A 35 16.92 -23.76 14.77
C LEU A 35 17.04 -24.87 15.82
N ALA A 36 16.01 -25.05 16.65
CA ALA A 36 16.02 -26.05 17.72
C ALA A 36 16.14 -27.50 17.19
N LEU A 37 15.62 -27.75 15.98
CA LEU A 37 15.70 -29.05 15.32
C LEU A 37 16.99 -29.22 14.50
N GLY A 38 17.90 -28.25 14.50
CA GLY A 38 19.17 -28.30 13.75
C GLY A 38 18.97 -28.37 12.24
N VAL A 39 17.84 -27.85 11.74
CA VAL A 39 17.56 -27.83 10.29
C VAL A 39 18.40 -26.76 9.59
N LEU A 40 18.73 -25.68 10.30
CA LEU A 40 19.67 -24.63 9.92
C LEU A 40 20.59 -24.34 11.11
N ASP A 41 21.85 -24.04 10.84
CA ASP A 41 22.79 -23.59 11.85
C ASP A 41 22.53 -22.12 12.21
N ALA A 42 22.89 -21.74 13.44
CA ALA A 42 22.68 -20.38 13.94
C ALA A 42 23.42 -19.33 13.09
N ASP A 43 24.62 -19.65 12.61
CA ASP A 43 25.39 -18.78 11.71
C ASP A 43 24.69 -18.61 10.37
N ASP A 44 24.09 -19.67 9.81
CA ASP A 44 23.36 -19.59 8.55
C ASP A 44 22.11 -18.70 8.66
N VAL A 45 21.45 -18.66 9.82
CA VAL A 45 20.27 -17.80 10.00
C VAL A 45 20.60 -16.31 9.94
N PHE A 46 21.78 -15.89 10.43
CA PHE A 46 22.15 -14.48 10.46
C PHE A 46 23.02 -14.03 9.29
N TYR A 47 23.82 -14.93 8.71
CA TYR A 47 24.85 -14.58 7.74
C TYR A 47 24.62 -15.17 6.33
N SER A 48 23.75 -16.17 6.18
CA SER A 48 23.40 -16.68 4.85
C SER A 48 22.43 -15.75 4.15
N HIS A 49 22.76 -15.34 2.93
CA HIS A 49 21.90 -14.52 2.10
C HIS A 49 20.75 -15.35 1.47
N GLU A 50 20.90 -16.67 1.38
CA GLU A 50 19.90 -17.55 0.76
C GLU A 50 18.89 -18.11 1.77
N THR A 51 19.36 -18.46 2.97
CA THR A 51 18.56 -19.17 3.99
C THR A 51 18.28 -18.33 5.23
N GLY A 52 19.02 -17.24 5.43
CA GLY A 52 18.96 -16.38 6.60
C GLY A 52 18.12 -15.11 6.41
N VAL A 53 18.27 -14.20 7.36
CA VAL A 53 17.62 -12.88 7.33
C VAL A 53 18.27 -12.01 6.26
N ASP A 54 17.47 -11.49 5.33
CA ASP A 54 17.94 -10.50 4.37
C ASP A 54 18.05 -9.11 5.04
N TRP A 55 19.27 -8.74 5.42
CA TRP A 55 19.56 -7.46 6.05
C TRP A 55 19.33 -6.27 5.12
N ASN A 56 19.54 -6.42 3.81
CA ASN A 56 19.29 -5.33 2.85
C ASN A 56 17.80 -4.96 2.87
N VAL A 57 16.91 -5.96 2.90
CA VAL A 57 15.46 -5.77 3.04
C VAL A 57 15.11 -5.08 4.35
N ILE A 58 15.68 -5.51 5.48
CA ILE A 58 15.40 -4.92 6.80
C ILE A 58 15.85 -3.45 6.87
N PHE A 59 17.06 -3.14 6.42
CA PHE A 59 17.58 -1.77 6.45
C PHE A 59 16.88 -0.85 5.43
N LEU A 60 16.53 -1.37 4.27
CA LEU A 60 15.73 -0.66 3.28
C LEU A 60 14.37 -0.29 3.88
N LEU A 61 13.65 -1.27 4.46
CA LEU A 61 12.38 -1.04 5.15
C LEU A 61 12.52 -0.02 6.28
N LEU A 62 13.53 -0.16 7.14
CA LEU A 62 13.76 0.75 8.26
C LEU A 62 13.96 2.19 7.79
N GLY A 63 14.88 2.42 6.85
CA GLY A 63 15.19 3.76 6.36
C GLY A 63 13.98 4.44 5.71
N MET A 64 13.21 3.67 4.94
CA MET A 64 12.01 4.17 4.28
C MET A 64 10.89 4.48 5.29
N MET A 65 10.66 3.60 6.26
CA MET A 65 9.64 3.83 7.31
C MET A 65 9.96 5.07 8.16
N ILE A 66 11.24 5.37 8.39
CA ILE A 66 11.65 6.63 9.05
C ILE A 66 11.25 7.84 8.20
N ILE A 67 11.59 7.85 6.91
CA ILE A 67 11.26 8.94 5.98
C ILE A 67 9.74 9.15 5.92
N VAL A 68 9.00 8.05 5.77
CA VAL A 68 7.52 8.02 5.78
C VAL A 68 6.96 8.59 7.08
N GLY A 69 7.49 8.16 8.23
CA GLY A 69 7.05 8.62 9.54
C GLY A 69 7.25 10.11 9.75
N VAL A 70 8.32 10.69 9.21
CA VAL A 70 8.57 12.14 9.22
C VAL A 70 7.62 12.85 8.25
N LEU A 71 7.47 12.35 7.03
CA LEU A 71 6.62 12.95 6.00
C LEU A 71 5.16 13.03 6.46
N ARG A 72 4.67 11.99 7.13
CA ARG A 72 3.33 11.95 7.72
C ARG A 72 3.09 13.07 8.74
N GLN A 73 4.08 13.47 9.52
CA GLN A 73 3.93 14.54 10.51
C GLN A 73 3.82 15.93 9.89
N THR A 74 4.23 16.10 8.62
CA THR A 74 4.21 17.40 7.94
C THR A 74 2.81 17.86 7.51
N GLY A 75 1.81 16.97 7.51
CA GLY A 75 0.47 17.27 7.02
C GLY A 75 0.37 17.38 5.48
N VAL A 76 1.40 16.90 4.75
CA VAL A 76 1.46 17.01 3.28
C VAL A 76 0.28 16.30 2.61
N PHE A 77 -0.18 15.17 3.16
CA PHE A 77 -1.25 14.38 2.58
C PHE A 77 -2.60 15.09 2.72
N GLU A 78 -2.87 15.64 3.91
CA GLU A 78 -4.02 16.47 4.20
C GLU A 78 -4.04 17.72 3.29
N TYR A 79 -2.89 18.37 3.13
CA TYR A 79 -2.75 19.50 2.21
C TYR A 79 -3.08 19.11 0.76
N THR A 80 -2.51 18.00 0.26
CA THR A 80 -2.75 17.56 -1.14
C THR A 80 -4.20 17.18 -1.40
N ALA A 81 -4.87 16.56 -0.42
CA ALA A 81 -6.26 16.18 -0.55
C ALA A 81 -7.20 17.39 -0.51
N VAL A 82 -6.95 18.38 0.37
CA VAL A 82 -7.67 19.68 0.34
C VAL A 82 -7.42 20.43 -0.96
N TRP A 83 -6.20 20.40 -1.47
CA TRP A 83 -5.86 20.98 -2.78
C TRP A 83 -6.64 20.32 -3.92
N ALA A 84 -6.74 18.99 -3.94
CA ALA A 84 -7.53 18.25 -4.92
C ALA A 84 -9.01 18.63 -4.87
N ALA A 85 -9.57 18.73 -3.67
CA ALA A 85 -10.95 19.13 -3.44
C ALA A 85 -11.24 20.51 -4.04
N LYS A 86 -10.39 21.52 -3.74
CA LYS A 86 -10.51 22.87 -4.33
C LYS A 86 -10.35 22.87 -5.85
N ARG A 87 -9.45 22.04 -6.39
CA ARG A 87 -9.15 21.99 -7.83
C ARG A 87 -10.28 21.36 -8.65
N ALA A 88 -11.11 20.53 -8.05
CA ALA A 88 -12.20 19.83 -8.71
C ALA A 88 -13.40 20.74 -9.08
N ARG A 89 -13.49 21.93 -8.48
CA ARG A 89 -14.53 22.94 -8.75
C ARG A 89 -15.95 22.36 -8.70
N GLY A 90 -16.26 21.64 -7.61
CA GLY A 90 -17.59 21.09 -7.34
C GLY A 90 -17.97 19.81 -8.11
N SER A 91 -17.10 19.25 -8.95
CA SER A 91 -17.37 17.97 -9.62
C SER A 91 -16.89 16.78 -8.79
N ALA A 92 -17.83 15.96 -8.29
CA ALA A 92 -17.55 14.72 -7.55
C ALA A 92 -16.63 13.77 -8.33
N LEU A 93 -16.87 13.58 -9.63
CA LEU A 93 -16.01 12.74 -10.48
C LEU A 93 -14.56 13.26 -10.54
N ARG A 94 -14.37 14.57 -10.67
CA ARG A 94 -13.01 15.15 -10.70
C ARG A 94 -12.32 15.01 -9.35
N VAL A 95 -13.04 15.20 -8.24
CA VAL A 95 -12.50 14.94 -6.90
C VAL A 95 -12.04 13.51 -6.80
N MET A 96 -12.90 12.55 -7.16
CA MET A 96 -12.57 11.13 -7.07
C MET A 96 -11.31 10.79 -7.86
N ILE A 97 -11.19 11.27 -9.10
CA ILE A 97 -10.00 11.04 -9.93
C ILE A 97 -8.75 11.65 -9.28
N LEU A 98 -8.83 12.88 -8.76
CA LEU A 98 -7.68 13.53 -8.13
C LEU A 98 -7.25 12.82 -6.85
N LEU A 99 -8.19 12.42 -5.98
CA LEU A 99 -7.89 11.67 -4.77
C LEU A 99 -7.34 10.27 -5.09
N THR A 100 -7.86 9.61 -6.11
CA THR A 100 -7.34 8.34 -6.65
C THR A 100 -5.88 8.50 -7.10
N LEU A 101 -5.57 9.55 -7.85
CA LEU A 101 -4.20 9.83 -8.31
C LEU A 101 -3.24 10.16 -7.16
N ILE A 102 -3.68 10.98 -6.20
CA ILE A 102 -2.90 11.29 -5.00
C ILE A 102 -2.64 10.01 -4.21
N THR A 103 -3.65 9.16 -4.05
CA THR A 103 -3.55 7.89 -3.35
C THR A 103 -2.56 6.95 -4.02
N ALA A 104 -2.67 6.75 -5.34
CA ALA A 104 -1.73 5.90 -6.08
C ALA A 104 -0.29 6.43 -5.96
N PHE A 105 -0.09 7.74 -6.10
CA PHE A 105 1.22 8.34 -5.97
C PHE A 105 1.79 8.22 -4.56
N ALA A 106 0.98 8.50 -3.53
CA ALA A 106 1.37 8.39 -2.14
C ALA A 106 1.74 6.93 -1.77
N SER A 107 0.94 5.96 -2.23
CA SER A 107 1.17 4.53 -2.00
C SER A 107 2.42 4.00 -2.69
N ALA A 108 2.95 4.67 -3.72
CA ALA A 108 4.24 4.31 -4.30
C ALA A 108 5.41 4.53 -3.31
N PHE A 109 5.22 5.33 -2.25
CA PHE A 109 6.25 5.61 -1.24
C PHE A 109 5.88 5.13 0.17
N LEU A 110 4.62 4.77 0.38
CA LEU A 110 4.03 4.39 1.66
C LEU A 110 3.46 2.98 1.55
N ASP A 111 3.35 2.28 2.67
CA ASP A 111 2.54 1.06 2.67
C ASP A 111 1.06 1.39 2.42
N ASN A 112 0.39 0.49 1.71
CA ASN A 112 -0.99 0.69 1.26
C ASN A 112 -1.97 1.03 2.40
N VAL A 113 -1.82 0.37 3.55
CA VAL A 113 -2.70 0.58 4.71
C VAL A 113 -2.50 1.99 5.27
N THR A 114 -1.25 2.42 5.45
CA THR A 114 -0.94 3.78 5.90
C THR A 114 -1.48 4.84 4.95
N THR A 115 -1.34 4.66 3.63
CA THR A 115 -1.86 5.62 2.65
C THR A 115 -3.37 5.79 2.78
N VAL A 116 -4.12 4.69 2.82
CA VAL A 116 -5.59 4.74 2.94
C VAL A 116 -6.01 5.36 4.27
N LEU A 117 -5.34 5.03 5.38
CA LEU A 117 -5.65 5.61 6.69
C LEU A 117 -5.42 7.12 6.77
N LEU A 118 -4.50 7.65 5.95
CA LEU A 118 -4.23 9.09 5.87
C LEU A 118 -5.21 9.83 4.97
N ILE A 119 -5.58 9.24 3.85
CA ILE A 119 -6.43 9.89 2.85
C ILE A 119 -7.91 9.75 3.21
N ALA A 120 -8.34 8.60 3.76
CA ALA A 120 -9.74 8.32 4.06
C ALA A 120 -10.44 9.39 4.93
N PRO A 121 -9.85 9.93 6.01
CA PRO A 121 -10.48 11.00 6.80
C PRO A 121 -10.75 12.26 5.96
N VAL A 122 -9.83 12.60 5.05
CA VAL A 122 -10.00 13.77 4.17
C VAL A 122 -11.06 13.48 3.11
N THR A 123 -11.07 12.28 2.56
CA THR A 123 -12.09 11.83 1.60
C THR A 123 -13.48 11.86 2.19
N LEU A 124 -13.64 11.39 3.44
CA LEU A 124 -14.89 11.49 4.17
C LEU A 124 -15.37 12.94 4.29
N LEU A 125 -14.48 13.86 4.70
CA LEU A 125 -14.80 15.28 4.83
C LEU A 125 -15.19 15.90 3.47
N VAL A 126 -14.49 15.55 2.39
CA VAL A 126 -14.81 16.07 1.05
C VAL A 126 -16.15 15.51 0.54
N CYS A 127 -16.43 14.23 0.79
CA CYS A 127 -17.71 13.62 0.42
C CYS A 127 -18.87 14.22 1.20
N GLU A 128 -18.70 14.48 2.49
CA GLU A 128 -19.69 15.16 3.33
C GLU A 128 -20.00 16.57 2.79
N ARG A 129 -18.98 17.33 2.39
CA ARG A 129 -19.15 18.68 1.80
C ARG A 129 -19.82 18.67 0.44
N LEU A 130 -19.65 17.60 -0.33
CA LEU A 130 -20.27 17.41 -1.64
C LEU A 130 -21.64 16.69 -1.56
N GLU A 131 -22.06 16.27 -0.36
CA GLU A 131 -23.26 15.45 -0.11
C GLU A 131 -23.31 14.17 -0.99
N VAL A 132 -22.15 13.59 -1.27
CA VAL A 132 -22.01 12.34 -2.04
C VAL A 132 -21.68 11.15 -1.14
N PRO A 133 -22.07 9.92 -1.51
CA PRO A 133 -21.70 8.74 -0.74
C PRO A 133 -20.16 8.55 -0.75
N PRO A 134 -19.50 8.39 0.41
CA PRO A 134 -18.05 8.23 0.47
C PRO A 134 -17.55 6.85 0.06
N ALA A 135 -18.40 5.80 0.16
CA ALA A 135 -17.98 4.43 -0.10
C ALA A 135 -17.34 4.22 -1.50
N PRO A 136 -17.91 4.73 -2.60
CA PRO A 136 -17.27 4.71 -3.92
C PRO A 136 -15.85 5.31 -3.96
N PHE A 137 -15.65 6.43 -3.26
CA PHE A 137 -14.36 7.12 -3.23
C PHE A 137 -13.33 6.29 -2.47
N LEU A 138 -13.69 5.78 -1.29
CA LEU A 138 -12.83 4.92 -0.49
C LEU A 138 -12.46 3.63 -1.23
N ILE A 139 -13.40 3.03 -1.97
CA ILE A 139 -13.10 1.83 -2.80
C ILE A 139 -12.12 2.21 -3.92
N ALA A 140 -12.34 3.33 -4.62
CA ALA A 140 -11.43 3.80 -5.65
C ALA A 140 -10.01 4.06 -5.10
N GLU A 141 -9.90 4.63 -3.91
CA GLU A 141 -8.65 4.89 -3.20
C GLU A 141 -7.95 3.60 -2.77
N VAL A 142 -8.67 2.62 -2.22
CA VAL A 142 -8.11 1.30 -1.88
C VAL A 142 -7.55 0.62 -3.13
N LEU A 143 -8.29 0.64 -4.25
CA LEU A 143 -7.80 0.09 -5.51
C LEU A 143 -6.56 0.83 -6.01
N ALA A 144 -6.59 2.16 -5.99
CA ALA A 144 -5.47 2.99 -6.40
C ALA A 144 -4.24 2.83 -5.51
N SER A 145 -4.42 2.65 -4.21
CA SER A 145 -3.33 2.41 -3.27
C SER A 145 -2.62 1.10 -3.61
N ASN A 146 -3.36 0.00 -3.80
CA ASN A 146 -2.75 -1.27 -4.20
C ASN A 146 -2.04 -1.19 -5.57
N ILE A 147 -2.64 -0.49 -6.55
CA ILE A 147 -2.04 -0.31 -7.88
C ILE A 147 -0.77 0.55 -7.78
N GLY A 148 -0.82 1.66 -7.04
CA GLY A 148 0.29 2.58 -6.86
C GLY A 148 1.44 1.97 -6.06
N GLY A 149 1.14 1.24 -4.99
CA GLY A 149 2.13 0.53 -4.18
C GLY A 149 2.87 -0.57 -4.95
N ALA A 150 2.24 -1.14 -5.98
CA ALA A 150 2.91 -2.08 -6.89
C ALA A 150 4.00 -1.44 -7.76
N ALA A 151 4.07 -0.09 -7.85
CA ALA A 151 5.03 0.59 -8.72
C ALA A 151 6.47 0.51 -8.21
N THR A 152 6.65 0.37 -6.89
CA THR A 152 7.97 0.44 -6.26
C THR A 152 8.22 -0.77 -5.39
N LEU A 153 9.50 -1.01 -5.07
CA LEU A 153 9.85 -1.97 -4.03
C LEU A 153 9.19 -1.62 -2.68
N ILE A 154 9.00 -0.34 -2.40
CA ILE A 154 8.61 0.19 -1.09
C ILE A 154 7.16 -0.10 -0.75
N GLY A 155 6.27 0.01 -1.73
CA GLY A 155 4.83 0.13 -1.49
C GLY A 155 4.18 -1.07 -0.81
N ASP A 156 4.81 -2.24 -0.85
CA ASP A 156 4.31 -3.43 -0.16
C ASP A 156 5.45 -4.43 0.18
N PRO A 157 5.46 -5.10 1.35
CA PRO A 157 6.48 -6.10 1.69
C PRO A 157 6.70 -7.23 0.66
N PRO A 158 5.68 -7.75 -0.05
CA PRO A 158 5.88 -8.72 -1.13
C PRO A 158 6.80 -8.20 -2.25
N ASN A 159 6.71 -6.91 -2.60
CA ASN A 159 7.57 -6.33 -3.66
C ASN A 159 9.02 -6.34 -3.23
N ILE A 160 9.31 -6.04 -1.96
CA ILE A 160 10.66 -6.08 -1.42
C ILE A 160 11.20 -7.51 -1.43
N ILE A 161 10.39 -8.49 -1.02
CA ILE A 161 10.79 -9.90 -1.03
C ILE A 161 11.10 -10.35 -2.45
N ILE A 162 10.27 -10.00 -3.43
CA ILE A 162 10.51 -10.32 -4.85
C ILE A 162 11.78 -9.62 -5.34
N GLY A 163 11.93 -8.33 -5.06
CA GLY A 163 13.08 -7.53 -5.47
C GLY A 163 14.39 -8.07 -4.93
N SER A 164 14.45 -8.40 -3.63
CA SER A 164 15.66 -8.96 -3.01
C SER A 164 16.00 -10.34 -3.57
N ARG A 165 15.01 -11.21 -3.78
CA ARG A 165 15.24 -12.56 -4.35
C ARG A 165 15.61 -12.55 -5.82
N ALA A 166 15.20 -11.52 -6.55
CA ALA A 166 15.58 -11.32 -7.94
C ALA A 166 16.83 -10.43 -8.10
N ASP A 167 17.46 -10.01 -6.99
CA ASP A 167 18.59 -9.07 -6.94
C ASP A 167 18.35 -7.78 -7.77
N LEU A 168 17.11 -7.27 -7.72
CA LEU A 168 16.70 -6.06 -8.42
C LEU A 168 16.99 -4.84 -7.56
N SER A 169 17.64 -3.84 -8.14
CA SER A 169 17.71 -2.53 -7.50
C SER A 169 16.33 -1.85 -7.49
N PHE A 170 16.16 -0.84 -6.63
CA PHE A 170 14.95 -0.02 -6.61
C PHE A 170 14.60 0.55 -7.99
N ASN A 171 15.61 1.02 -8.74
CA ASN A 171 15.42 1.57 -10.07
C ASN A 171 15.01 0.49 -11.07
N ASP A 172 15.60 -0.71 -10.99
CA ASP A 172 15.23 -1.80 -11.89
C ASP A 172 13.76 -2.19 -11.69
N PHE A 173 13.33 -2.36 -10.44
CA PHE A 173 11.93 -2.67 -10.14
C PHE A 173 11.00 -1.54 -10.62
N LEU A 174 11.35 -0.28 -10.36
CA LEU A 174 10.56 0.88 -10.76
C LEU A 174 10.41 0.97 -12.29
N TRP A 175 11.48 0.80 -13.05
CA TRP A 175 11.43 0.88 -14.51
C TRP A 175 10.63 -0.26 -15.15
N ASN A 176 10.63 -1.43 -14.53
CA ASN A 176 9.85 -2.57 -15.00
C ASN A 176 8.36 -2.45 -14.62
N MET A 177 8.05 -2.00 -13.40
CA MET A 177 6.69 -1.97 -12.87
C MET A 177 5.93 -0.68 -13.21
N ALA A 178 6.58 0.48 -13.20
CA ALA A 178 5.91 1.76 -13.43
C ALA A 178 5.10 1.83 -14.73
N PRO A 179 5.57 1.32 -15.90
CA PRO A 179 4.77 1.35 -17.13
C PRO A 179 3.46 0.56 -17.00
N ILE A 180 3.51 -0.61 -16.35
CA ILE A 180 2.34 -1.47 -16.12
C ILE A 180 1.40 -0.81 -15.12
N VAL A 181 1.93 -0.26 -14.02
CA VAL A 181 1.13 0.46 -13.03
C VAL A 181 0.43 1.66 -13.64
N LEU A 182 1.12 2.47 -14.45
CA LEU A 182 0.51 3.60 -15.15
C LEU A 182 -0.63 3.16 -16.06
N LEU A 183 -0.44 2.06 -16.81
CA LEU A 183 -1.50 1.50 -17.66
C LEU A 183 -2.71 1.04 -16.84
N VAL A 184 -2.48 0.29 -15.75
CA VAL A 184 -3.57 -0.19 -14.88
C VAL A 184 -4.28 0.98 -14.19
N LEU A 185 -3.56 2.02 -13.77
CA LEU A 185 -4.13 3.22 -13.18
C LEU A 185 -4.99 3.99 -14.19
N LEU A 186 -4.54 4.11 -15.45
CA LEU A 186 -5.33 4.72 -16.52
C LEU A 186 -6.61 3.91 -16.81
N VAL A 187 -6.51 2.58 -16.82
CA VAL A 187 -7.69 1.70 -16.97
C VAL A 187 -8.64 1.89 -15.80
N LEU A 188 -8.16 1.93 -14.55
CA LEU A 188 -8.98 2.21 -13.38
C LEU A 188 -9.73 3.53 -13.56
N ILE A 189 -9.02 4.62 -13.85
CA ILE A 189 -9.61 5.96 -14.04
C ILE A 189 -10.68 5.94 -15.14
N ALA A 190 -10.44 5.24 -16.24
CA ALA A 190 -11.41 5.10 -17.33
C ALA A 190 -12.65 4.28 -16.94
N LEU A 191 -12.51 3.36 -15.98
CA LEU A 191 -13.60 2.52 -15.47
C LEU A 191 -14.37 3.18 -14.33
N LEU A 192 -13.78 4.10 -13.56
CA LEU A 192 -14.42 4.76 -12.42
C LEU A 192 -15.84 5.32 -12.72
N PRO A 193 -16.09 6.03 -13.84
CA PRO A 193 -17.43 6.51 -14.17
C PRO A 193 -18.45 5.40 -14.43
N ARG A 194 -17.97 4.23 -14.89
CA ARG A 194 -18.81 3.06 -15.18
C ARG A 194 -19.06 2.20 -13.94
N LEU A 195 -18.05 2.07 -13.07
CA LEU A 195 -18.10 1.29 -11.84
C LEU A 195 -19.03 1.95 -10.81
N PHE A 196 -18.96 3.27 -10.67
CA PHE A 196 -19.70 4.02 -9.64
C PHE A 196 -20.78 4.94 -10.24
N ARG A 197 -21.53 4.42 -11.22
CA ARG A 197 -22.65 5.15 -11.82
C ARG A 197 -23.65 5.59 -10.74
N GLY A 198 -24.07 6.85 -10.79
CA GLY A 198 -25.01 7.44 -9.82
C GLY A 198 -24.35 8.06 -8.59
N SER A 199 -23.07 7.79 -8.34
CA SER A 199 -22.35 8.34 -7.17
C SER A 199 -21.80 9.75 -7.36
N PHE A 200 -22.12 10.41 -8.48
CA PHE A 200 -21.54 11.70 -8.88
C PHE A 200 -22.56 12.84 -8.96
N GLU A 201 -23.81 12.60 -8.59
CA GLU A 201 -24.83 13.66 -8.55
C GLU A 201 -24.49 14.63 -7.42
N VAL A 202 -24.25 15.89 -7.77
CA VAL A 202 -23.93 16.98 -6.84
C VAL A 202 -24.90 18.12 -7.14
N ASP A 203 -25.48 18.72 -6.10
CA ASP A 203 -26.34 19.90 -6.24
C ASP A 203 -25.52 21.11 -6.77
N PRO A 204 -25.87 21.65 -7.96
CA PRO A 204 -25.12 22.71 -8.62
C PRO A 204 -25.10 24.05 -7.85
N GLU A 205 -26.07 24.36 -7.00
CA GLU A 205 -26.08 25.62 -6.22
C GLU A 205 -25.03 25.61 -5.10
N ARG A 206 -24.78 24.44 -4.49
CA ARG A 206 -23.83 24.28 -3.37
C ARG A 206 -22.39 24.03 -3.81
N ALA A 207 -22.22 23.45 -5.00
CA ALA A 207 -20.93 23.36 -5.68
C ALA A 207 -20.27 24.75 -5.89
N ALA A 208 -21.06 25.83 -5.87
CA ALA A 208 -20.57 27.21 -5.96
C ALA A 208 -20.27 27.85 -4.57
N ASP A 209 -21.03 27.49 -3.53
CA ASP A 209 -20.95 28.12 -2.20
C ASP A 209 -19.99 27.42 -1.22
N GLY A 210 -19.76 26.11 -1.35
CA GLY A 210 -18.92 25.32 -0.42
C GLY A 210 -17.40 25.58 -0.51
N TRP A 211 -16.95 26.45 -1.42
CA TRP A 211 -15.53 26.65 -1.75
C TRP A 211 -15.05 28.10 -1.62
N ARG A 212 -15.85 28.99 -1.02
CA ARG A 212 -15.40 30.31 -0.56
C ARG A 212 -14.67 30.22 0.78
#